data_AF-A0A1Y5G1A4-F1
#
_entry.id   AF-A0A1Y5G1A4-F1
#
_cell.length_a   1.000
_cell.length_b   1.000
_cell.length_c   1.000
_cell.angle_alpha   90.00
_cell.angle_beta   90.00
_cell.angle_gamma   90.00
#
_symmetry.space_group_name_H-M   'P 1'
#
loop_
_entity.id
_entity.type
_entity.pdbx_description
1 polymer ?
#
loop_
_entity_poly.entity_id
_entity_poly.type
_entity_poly.pdbx_seq_one_letter_code
_entity_poly.pdbx_strand_id
1 'polypeptide(L)'
;MNTNIAWSNPEIDAAVLAYFELLQAQVNAKPSNKAAIYRKLSAAHPSRTAKSFEFKFQNISAVLYEEKLAYADGLRPKPKYQAALKTAVLNHLKQTNVTEQAPIDVLTGKLKRLYSRDYLPIQGKGSGRYGLSLEHYLSIPQNSSKEADFMGIELKTKHGKTLQTLFSRVPSRYLACKDKNELLEKFGYYDEKKERQALYTSFNNTADSLGFYLSPNKNTITINKEKLKILEYDNSILEDAVLSKHNETAYISVSINRQKNGDTRCRFDRLLYCKTPSLFRFIRMAHDGNVYLDFTLSKKHGRTKDHGFLWRIPQEAIENLYQETQLIDLSINEN
;
A
#
# COMPACT_ATOMS: atom_id res chain seq x y z
N MET A 1 -10.87 -38.25 7.34
CA MET A 1 -11.10 -38.03 5.89
C MET A 1 -9.77 -37.79 5.22
N ASN A 2 -9.39 -38.62 4.25
CA ASN A 2 -8.09 -38.58 3.59
C ASN A 2 -7.91 -37.27 2.80
N THR A 3 -6.89 -36.50 3.15
CA THR A 3 -6.52 -35.21 2.53
C THR A 3 -5.90 -35.35 1.12
N ASN A 4 -5.84 -36.57 0.57
CA ASN A 4 -5.07 -36.92 -0.64
C ASN A 4 -5.88 -37.39 -1.85
N ILE A 5 -7.22 -37.32 -1.84
CA ILE A 5 -8.01 -37.64 -3.04
C ILE A 5 -7.88 -36.48 -4.04
N ALA A 6 -7.38 -36.76 -5.25
CA ALA A 6 -7.30 -35.78 -6.35
C ALA A 6 -8.67 -35.19 -6.68
N TRP A 7 -8.74 -33.89 -6.97
CA TRP A 7 -10.01 -33.24 -7.32
C TRP A 7 -10.41 -33.60 -8.74
N SER A 8 -11.65 -34.05 -8.92
CA SER A 8 -12.18 -34.39 -10.25
C SER A 8 -12.61 -33.13 -11.01
N ASN A 9 -12.70 -33.20 -12.34
CA ASN A 9 -13.17 -32.07 -13.16
C ASN A 9 -14.56 -31.56 -12.72
N PRO A 10 -15.57 -32.42 -12.47
CA PRO A 10 -16.87 -31.95 -11.97
C PRO A 10 -16.79 -31.19 -10.63
N GLU A 11 -15.91 -31.62 -9.70
CA GLU A 11 -15.71 -30.90 -8.43
C GLU A 11 -15.04 -29.54 -8.64
N ILE A 12 -14.10 -29.45 -9.59
CA ILE A 12 -13.41 -28.21 -9.96
C ILE A 12 -14.39 -27.25 -10.62
N ASP A 13 -15.14 -27.71 -11.62
CA ASP A 13 -16.07 -26.88 -12.38
C ASP A 13 -17.18 -26.32 -11.49
N ALA A 14 -17.72 -27.15 -10.59
CA ALA A 14 -18.70 -26.71 -9.59
C ALA A 14 -18.14 -25.63 -8.65
N ALA A 15 -16.88 -25.77 -8.22
CA ALA A 15 -16.22 -24.76 -7.39
C ALA A 15 -15.96 -23.46 -8.16
N VAL A 16 -15.55 -23.55 -9.43
CA VAL A 16 -15.31 -22.37 -10.29
C VAL A 16 -16.61 -21.61 -10.54
N LEU A 17 -17.68 -22.29 -10.95
CA LEU A 17 -18.99 -21.67 -11.17
C LEU A 17 -19.49 -20.94 -9.91
N ALA A 18 -19.52 -21.64 -8.78
CA ALA A 18 -19.98 -21.05 -7.51
C ALA A 18 -19.08 -19.90 -7.02
N TYR A 19 -17.78 -19.92 -7.35
CA TYR A 19 -16.86 -18.81 -7.06
C TYR A 19 -17.23 -17.55 -7.85
N PHE A 20 -17.46 -17.68 -9.16
CA PHE A 20 -17.80 -16.54 -10.00
C PHE A 20 -19.22 -16.01 -9.70
N GLU A 21 -20.17 -16.86 -9.32
CA GLU A 21 -21.46 -16.41 -8.76
C GLU A 21 -21.28 -15.57 -7.49
N LEU A 22 -20.40 -16.00 -6.58
CA LEU A 22 -20.05 -15.23 -5.38
C LEU A 22 -19.41 -13.89 -5.73
N LEU A 23 -18.44 -13.89 -6.65
CA LEU A 23 -17.75 -12.66 -7.08
C LEU A 23 -18.74 -11.68 -7.69
N GLN A 24 -19.62 -12.14 -8.59
CA GLN A 24 -20.65 -11.30 -9.22
C GLN A 24 -21.65 -10.76 -8.20
N ALA A 25 -22.05 -11.57 -7.20
CA ALA A 25 -22.90 -11.11 -6.11
C ALA A 25 -22.22 -9.98 -5.31
N GLN A 26 -20.92 -10.09 -5.02
CA GLN A 26 -20.18 -9.06 -4.31
C GLN A 26 -20.02 -7.77 -5.13
N VAL A 27 -19.73 -7.89 -6.42
CA VAL A 27 -19.67 -6.73 -7.35
C VAL A 27 -21.01 -6.00 -7.35
N ASN A 28 -22.11 -6.73 -7.41
CA ASN A 28 -23.47 -6.17 -7.41
C ASN A 28 -24.00 -5.82 -6.01
N ALA A 29 -23.13 -5.76 -4.99
CA ALA A 29 -23.49 -5.51 -3.59
C ALA A 29 -24.63 -6.40 -3.03
N LYS A 30 -24.83 -7.59 -3.61
CA LYS A 30 -25.81 -8.57 -3.13
C LYS A 30 -25.30 -9.29 -1.89
N PRO A 31 -26.13 -9.51 -0.86
CA PRO A 31 -25.76 -10.30 0.31
C PRO A 31 -25.25 -11.69 -0.11
N SER A 32 -24.10 -12.10 0.41
CA SER A 32 -23.51 -13.40 0.11
C SER A 32 -23.06 -14.11 1.40
N ASN A 33 -23.36 -15.40 1.50
CA ASN A 33 -22.97 -16.25 2.63
C ASN A 33 -22.05 -17.38 2.15
N LYS A 34 -20.73 -17.14 2.21
CA LYS A 34 -19.71 -18.10 1.79
C LYS A 34 -19.86 -19.46 2.48
N ALA A 35 -20.13 -19.47 3.77
CA ALA A 35 -20.29 -20.72 4.52
C ALA A 35 -21.51 -21.54 4.03
N ALA A 36 -22.59 -20.89 3.61
CA ALA A 36 -23.74 -21.56 3.01
C ALA A 36 -23.39 -22.16 1.63
N ILE A 37 -22.65 -21.42 0.79
CA ILE A 37 -22.17 -21.90 -0.51
C ILE A 37 -21.32 -23.16 -0.33
N TYR A 38 -20.37 -23.14 0.62
CA TYR A 38 -19.51 -24.30 0.89
C TYR A 38 -20.27 -25.53 1.38
N ARG A 39 -21.30 -25.33 2.22
CA ARG A 39 -22.17 -26.43 2.68
C ARG A 39 -22.98 -27.01 1.52
N LYS A 40 -23.53 -26.16 0.63
CA LYS A 40 -24.26 -26.60 -0.57
C LYS A 40 -23.35 -27.43 -1.49
N LEU A 41 -22.15 -26.95 -1.77
CA LEU A 41 -21.16 -27.68 -2.58
C LEU A 41 -20.75 -29.01 -1.94
N SER A 42 -20.53 -29.02 -0.62
CA SER A 42 -20.19 -30.24 0.12
C SER A 42 -21.32 -31.28 0.11
N ALA A 43 -22.59 -30.85 0.16
CA ALA A 43 -23.73 -31.74 0.03
C ALA A 43 -23.85 -32.35 -1.38
N ALA A 44 -23.53 -31.58 -2.43
CA ALA A 44 -23.52 -32.05 -3.81
C ALA A 44 -22.30 -32.92 -4.16
N HIS A 45 -21.18 -32.72 -3.45
CA HIS A 45 -19.93 -33.47 -3.63
C HIS A 45 -19.44 -34.04 -2.28
N PRO A 46 -20.03 -35.15 -1.79
CA PRO A 46 -19.78 -35.68 -0.44
C PRO A 46 -18.33 -36.12 -0.16
N SER A 47 -17.52 -36.33 -1.20
CA SER A 47 -16.06 -36.55 -1.13
C SER A 47 -15.30 -35.35 -0.57
N ARG A 48 -15.92 -34.16 -0.51
CA ARG A 48 -15.30 -32.90 -0.11
C ARG A 48 -16.05 -32.24 1.04
N THR A 49 -15.31 -31.76 2.02
CA THR A 49 -15.88 -30.99 3.13
C THR A 49 -16.10 -29.52 2.72
N ALA A 50 -16.96 -28.80 3.45
CA ALA A 50 -17.10 -27.35 3.30
C ALA A 50 -15.76 -26.61 3.43
N LYS A 51 -14.89 -27.04 4.36
CA LYS A 51 -13.53 -26.48 4.51
C LYS A 51 -12.65 -26.74 3.28
N SER A 52 -12.80 -27.89 2.62
CA SER A 52 -12.11 -28.19 1.36
C SER A 52 -12.52 -27.23 0.24
N PHE A 53 -13.81 -26.86 0.16
CA PHE A 53 -14.29 -25.87 -0.79
C PHE A 53 -13.80 -24.45 -0.47
N GLU A 54 -13.72 -24.06 0.81
CA GLU A 54 -13.10 -22.79 1.19
C GLU A 54 -11.65 -22.70 0.69
N PHE A 55 -10.84 -23.75 0.91
CA PHE A 55 -9.47 -23.80 0.38
C PHE A 55 -9.45 -23.75 -1.15
N LYS A 56 -10.38 -24.42 -1.82
CA LYS A 56 -10.48 -24.38 -3.28
C LYS A 56 -10.80 -22.97 -3.79
N PHE A 57 -11.67 -22.23 -3.11
CA PHE A 57 -11.98 -20.84 -3.42
C PHE A 57 -10.77 -19.91 -3.22
N GLN A 58 -9.96 -20.15 -2.19
CA GLN A 58 -8.67 -19.46 -2.00
C GLN A 58 -7.66 -19.81 -3.09
N ASN A 59 -7.70 -21.03 -3.63
CA ASN A 59 -6.89 -21.42 -4.77
C ASN A 59 -7.34 -20.72 -6.07
N ILE A 60 -8.66 -20.59 -6.30
CA ILE A 60 -9.19 -19.82 -7.44
C ILE A 60 -8.74 -18.36 -7.34
N SER A 61 -8.82 -17.78 -6.13
CA SER A 61 -8.33 -16.41 -5.88
C SER A 61 -6.82 -16.27 -6.16
N ALA A 62 -6.03 -17.33 -5.99
CA ALA A 62 -4.61 -17.31 -6.36
C ALA A 62 -4.38 -17.31 -7.86
N VAL A 63 -5.15 -18.09 -8.62
CA VAL A 63 -5.12 -18.02 -10.08
C VAL A 63 -5.44 -16.59 -10.53
N LEU A 64 -6.53 -16.00 -10.02
CA LEU A 64 -6.93 -14.64 -10.39
C LEU A 64 -5.89 -13.59 -9.98
N TYR A 65 -5.28 -13.74 -8.80
CA TYR A 65 -4.22 -12.85 -8.34
C TYR A 65 -2.98 -12.90 -9.26
N GLU A 66 -2.56 -14.09 -9.68
CA GLU A 66 -1.43 -14.27 -10.61
C GLU A 66 -1.71 -13.66 -11.98
N GLU A 67 -2.96 -13.73 -12.46
CA GLU A 67 -3.40 -13.12 -13.71
C GLU A 67 -3.76 -11.63 -13.55
N LYS A 68 -3.52 -11.02 -12.38
CA LYS A 68 -3.84 -9.62 -12.04
C LYS A 68 -5.32 -9.26 -12.22
N LEU A 69 -6.21 -10.19 -11.92
CA LEU A 69 -7.66 -10.04 -12.01
C LEU A 69 -8.32 -9.86 -10.64
N ALA A 70 -9.54 -9.30 -10.65
CA ALA A 70 -10.36 -9.15 -9.47
C ALA A 70 -10.73 -10.52 -8.86
N TYR A 71 -10.62 -10.63 -7.53
CA TYR A 71 -10.97 -11.84 -6.78
C TYR A 71 -11.89 -11.49 -5.59
N ALA A 72 -12.64 -12.48 -5.10
CA ALA A 72 -13.69 -12.27 -4.11
C ALA A 72 -13.15 -11.92 -2.70
N ASP A 73 -13.92 -11.11 -1.97
CA ASP A 73 -13.54 -10.55 -0.67
C ASP A 73 -13.43 -11.62 0.43
N GLY A 74 -12.39 -11.49 1.27
CA GLY A 74 -12.13 -12.40 2.37
C GLY A 74 -11.71 -13.80 1.90
N LEU A 75 -11.20 -13.93 0.67
CA LEU A 75 -10.63 -15.14 0.10
C LEU A 75 -9.18 -14.89 -0.28
N ARG A 76 -8.32 -14.83 0.75
CA ARG A 76 -6.89 -14.62 0.55
C ARG A 76 -6.31 -15.69 -0.38
N PRO A 77 -5.63 -15.30 -1.47
CA PRO A 77 -4.94 -16.22 -2.38
C PRO A 77 -4.09 -17.28 -1.68
N LYS A 78 -4.24 -18.55 -2.10
CA LYS A 78 -3.33 -19.66 -1.75
C LYS A 78 -2.76 -20.30 -3.03
N PRO A 79 -1.48 -20.07 -3.36
CA PRO A 79 -0.89 -20.46 -4.66
C PRO A 79 -0.59 -21.95 -4.81
N LYS A 80 -0.85 -22.76 -3.79
CA LYS A 80 -0.68 -24.23 -3.88
C LYS A 80 -1.96 -24.84 -4.45
N TYR A 81 -2.01 -24.98 -5.78
CA TYR A 81 -3.14 -25.55 -6.50
C TYR A 81 -2.70 -26.44 -7.67
N GLN A 82 -3.61 -27.29 -8.14
CA GLN A 82 -3.40 -28.20 -9.27
C GLN A 82 -3.51 -27.47 -10.62
N ALA A 83 -2.71 -27.87 -11.62
CA ALA A 83 -2.74 -27.26 -12.95
C ALA A 83 -4.16 -27.26 -13.58
N ALA A 84 -4.94 -28.33 -13.38
CA ALA A 84 -6.31 -28.43 -13.87
C ALA A 84 -7.24 -27.31 -13.36
N LEU A 85 -6.99 -26.77 -12.14
CA LEU A 85 -7.77 -25.65 -11.63
C LEU A 85 -7.49 -24.37 -12.42
N LYS A 86 -6.22 -24.08 -12.72
CA LYS A 86 -5.86 -22.90 -13.52
C LYS A 86 -6.50 -22.97 -14.89
N THR A 87 -6.43 -24.12 -15.56
CA THR A 87 -7.10 -24.33 -16.85
C THR A 87 -8.60 -24.10 -16.77
N ALA A 88 -9.28 -24.65 -15.76
CA ALA A 88 -10.73 -24.46 -15.59
C ALA A 88 -11.11 -23.00 -15.37
N VAL A 89 -10.37 -22.27 -14.52
CA VAL A 89 -10.60 -20.83 -14.28
C VAL A 89 -10.40 -20.01 -15.55
N LEU A 90 -9.30 -20.22 -16.28
CA LEU A 90 -9.02 -19.49 -17.52
C LEU A 90 -10.04 -19.80 -18.62
N ASN A 91 -10.50 -21.05 -18.72
CA ASN A 91 -11.54 -21.42 -19.67
C ASN A 91 -12.88 -20.75 -19.32
N HIS A 92 -13.24 -20.70 -18.03
CA HIS A 92 -14.44 -20.00 -17.59
C HIS A 92 -14.41 -18.52 -17.95
N LEU A 93 -13.28 -17.84 -17.71
CA LEU A 93 -13.09 -16.42 -18.06
C LEU A 93 -13.24 -16.18 -19.57
N LYS A 94 -12.65 -17.05 -20.40
CA LYS A 94 -12.78 -16.97 -21.86
C LYS A 94 -14.22 -17.17 -22.35
N GLN A 95 -14.98 -18.07 -21.73
CA GLN A 95 -16.36 -18.37 -22.13
C GLN A 95 -17.34 -17.26 -21.72
N THR A 96 -17.09 -16.61 -20.59
CA THR A 96 -18.01 -15.64 -20.00
C THR A 96 -17.81 -14.22 -20.51
N ASN A 97 -16.80 -13.97 -21.37
CA ASN A 97 -16.46 -12.63 -21.89
C ASN A 97 -16.46 -11.57 -20.77
N VAL A 98 -15.93 -11.90 -19.60
CA VAL A 98 -15.89 -10.96 -18.47
C VAL A 98 -15.18 -9.69 -18.96
N THR A 99 -15.91 -8.57 -19.00
CA THR A 99 -15.31 -7.28 -19.31
C THR A 99 -14.30 -6.97 -18.22
N GLU A 100 -13.03 -6.81 -18.60
CA GLU A 100 -11.99 -6.39 -17.67
C GLU A 100 -12.40 -5.07 -17.03
N GLN A 101 -12.60 -5.10 -15.71
CA GLN A 101 -12.82 -3.89 -14.93
C GLN A 101 -11.48 -3.20 -14.69
N ALA A 102 -11.43 -1.87 -14.80
CA ALA A 102 -10.21 -1.15 -14.50
C ALA A 102 -9.81 -1.41 -13.03
N PRO A 103 -8.51 -1.60 -12.71
CA PRO A 103 -8.05 -1.85 -11.36
C PRO A 103 -8.59 -0.86 -10.31
N ILE A 104 -8.73 0.42 -10.68
CA ILE A 104 -9.28 1.46 -9.81
C ILE A 104 -10.76 1.24 -9.47
N ASP A 105 -11.57 0.74 -10.41
CA ASP A 105 -12.99 0.47 -10.18
C ASP A 105 -13.16 -0.72 -9.24
N VAL A 106 -12.35 -1.76 -9.42
CA VAL A 106 -12.30 -2.93 -8.54
C VAL A 106 -11.91 -2.52 -7.12
N LEU A 107 -10.85 -1.71 -6.99
CA LEU A 107 -10.36 -1.21 -5.70
C LEU A 107 -11.44 -0.35 -5.03
N THR A 108 -12.07 0.56 -5.77
CA THR A 108 -13.14 1.43 -5.27
C THR A 108 -14.33 0.63 -4.79
N GLY A 109 -14.80 -0.35 -5.56
CA GLY A 109 -15.90 -1.23 -5.15
C GLY A 109 -15.57 -2.02 -3.88
N LYS A 110 -14.35 -2.54 -3.76
CA LYS A 110 -13.87 -3.20 -2.54
C LYS A 110 -13.85 -2.26 -1.33
N LEU A 111 -13.33 -1.05 -1.50
CA LEU A 111 -13.25 -0.04 -0.45
C LEU A 111 -14.64 0.45 -0.01
N LYS A 112 -15.58 0.68 -0.92
CA LYS A 112 -16.98 1.02 -0.60
C LYS A 112 -17.65 -0.10 0.21
N ARG A 113 -17.43 -1.37 -0.16
CA ARG A 113 -17.88 -2.52 0.65
C ARG A 113 -17.20 -2.61 2.01
N LEU A 114 -16.00 -2.06 2.19
CA LEU A 114 -15.37 -1.96 3.51
C LEU A 114 -15.94 -0.80 4.32
N TYR A 115 -16.21 0.34 3.68
CA TYR A 115 -16.88 1.48 4.29
C TYR A 115 -18.25 1.09 4.87
N SER A 116 -19.05 0.32 4.12
CA SER A 116 -20.38 -0.12 4.56
C SER A 116 -20.37 -1.08 5.76
N ARG A 117 -19.21 -1.64 6.11
CA ARG A 117 -19.01 -2.42 7.34
C ARG A 117 -18.66 -1.54 8.55
N ASP A 118 -18.72 -0.23 8.38
CA ASP A 118 -18.37 0.80 9.36
C ASP A 118 -16.94 0.64 9.90
N TYR A 119 -16.70 0.94 11.18
CA TYR A 119 -15.36 0.86 11.76
C TYR A 119 -14.92 -0.59 11.99
N LEU A 120 -13.82 -0.96 11.33
CA LEU A 120 -13.21 -2.28 11.33
C LEU A 120 -12.13 -2.42 12.42
N PRO A 121 -11.97 -3.60 13.04
CA PRO A 121 -10.85 -3.89 13.94
C PRO A 121 -9.47 -3.65 13.29
N ILE A 122 -8.61 -2.91 13.99
CA ILE A 122 -7.24 -2.65 13.51
C ILE A 122 -6.40 -3.93 13.63
N GLN A 123 -5.65 -4.23 12.57
CA GLN A 123 -4.69 -5.31 12.52
C GLN A 123 -3.28 -4.80 12.83
N GLY A 124 -2.57 -5.49 13.73
CA GLY A 124 -1.17 -5.18 14.06
C GLY A 124 -0.98 -3.99 15.01
N LYS A 125 0.29 -3.57 15.19
CA LYS A 125 0.71 -2.48 16.09
C LYS A 125 1.66 -1.52 15.36
N GLY A 126 1.95 -0.37 15.96
CA GLY A 126 2.89 0.61 15.40
C GLY A 126 2.30 1.49 14.30
N SER A 127 3.14 2.26 13.61
CA SER A 127 2.73 3.26 12.62
C SER A 127 2.13 2.66 11.34
N GLY A 128 2.57 1.46 10.93
CA GLY A 128 2.11 0.77 9.72
C GLY A 128 0.78 0.00 9.86
N ARG A 129 0.17 -0.02 11.05
CA ARG A 129 -1.02 -0.84 11.36
C ARG A 129 -2.21 -0.59 10.43
N TYR A 130 -2.40 0.63 9.92
CA TYR A 130 -3.51 0.94 9.04
C TYR A 130 -3.31 0.35 7.63
N GLY A 131 -2.08 0.30 7.14
CA GLY A 131 -1.74 -0.37 5.88
C GLY A 131 -1.96 -1.87 6.00
N LEU A 132 -1.45 -2.46 7.09
CA LEU A 132 -1.70 -3.88 7.41
C LEU A 132 -3.18 -4.22 7.54
N SER A 133 -3.98 -3.30 8.11
CA SER A 133 -5.43 -3.47 8.20
C SER A 133 -6.07 -3.46 6.81
N LEU A 134 -5.69 -2.50 5.96
CA LEU A 134 -6.21 -2.41 4.60
C LEU A 134 -5.89 -3.67 3.79
N GLU A 135 -4.63 -4.09 3.75
CA GLU A 135 -4.18 -5.30 3.07
C GLU A 135 -4.95 -6.54 3.56
N HIS A 136 -5.09 -6.67 4.88
CA HIS A 136 -5.84 -7.77 5.49
C HIS A 136 -7.28 -7.83 4.94
N TYR A 137 -7.98 -6.70 4.94
CA TYR A 137 -9.38 -6.62 4.55
C TYR A 137 -9.61 -6.72 3.04
N LEU A 138 -8.67 -6.21 2.23
CA LEU A 138 -8.63 -6.42 0.78
C LEU A 138 -8.20 -7.84 0.40
N SER A 139 -7.76 -8.65 1.38
CA SER A 139 -7.25 -10.01 1.19
C SER A 139 -5.99 -10.09 0.34
N ILE A 140 -5.21 -9.01 0.33
CA ILE A 140 -3.90 -8.93 -0.34
C ILE A 140 -2.93 -9.86 0.41
N PRO A 141 -2.26 -10.80 -0.28
CA PRO A 141 -1.22 -11.61 0.32
C PRO A 141 -0.03 -10.74 0.76
N GLN A 142 0.52 -11.01 1.94
CA GLN A 142 1.82 -10.44 2.29
C GLN A 142 2.88 -11.06 1.38
N ASN A 143 3.50 -10.26 0.54
CA ASN A 143 4.71 -10.65 -0.16
C ASN A 143 5.78 -9.57 0.05
N SER A 144 7.05 -9.93 -0.07
CA SER A 144 8.17 -8.99 -0.04
C SER A 144 8.49 -8.46 -1.44
N SER A 145 7.54 -8.53 -2.37
CA SER A 145 7.76 -8.15 -3.77
C SER A 145 7.95 -6.64 -3.88
N LYS A 146 8.63 -6.21 -4.95
CA LYS A 146 8.68 -4.79 -5.33
C LYS A 146 7.47 -4.36 -6.15
N GLU A 147 6.58 -5.30 -6.47
CA GLU A 147 5.36 -5.06 -7.24
C GLU A 147 4.36 -4.21 -6.45
N ALA A 148 3.49 -3.53 -7.19
CA ALA A 148 2.40 -2.75 -6.64
C ALA A 148 1.41 -3.63 -5.87
N ASP A 149 0.83 -3.06 -4.81
CA ASP A 149 0.03 -3.78 -3.82
C ASP A 149 -1.29 -4.37 -4.39
N PHE A 150 -1.93 -3.68 -5.34
CA PHE A 150 -3.25 -4.08 -5.85
C PHE A 150 -3.37 -3.92 -7.37
N MET A 151 -3.25 -5.02 -8.13
CA MET A 151 -3.47 -5.04 -9.59
C MET A 151 -2.67 -3.96 -10.36
N GLY A 152 -1.48 -3.58 -9.88
CA GLY A 152 -0.68 -2.49 -10.48
C GLY A 152 -0.73 -1.15 -9.74
N ILE A 153 -1.66 -0.98 -8.80
CA ILE A 153 -1.83 0.21 -7.97
C ILE A 153 -1.07 0.06 -6.64
N GLU A 154 -0.18 1.01 -6.32
CA GLU A 154 0.44 1.12 -4.99
C GLU A 154 -0.57 1.66 -3.97
N LEU A 155 -0.68 1.04 -2.79
CA LEU A 155 -1.59 1.50 -1.73
C LEU A 155 -0.83 2.26 -0.63
N LYS A 156 -1.30 3.46 -0.31
CA LYS A 156 -0.78 4.26 0.81
C LYS A 156 -1.90 4.65 1.75
N THR A 157 -1.88 4.13 2.97
CA THR A 157 -2.82 4.55 4.02
C THR A 157 -2.22 5.64 4.88
N LYS A 158 -3.07 6.59 5.29
CA LYS A 158 -2.64 7.65 6.19
C LYS A 158 -3.75 8.07 7.14
N HIS A 159 -3.36 8.23 8.40
CA HIS A 159 -4.21 8.77 9.46
C HIS A 159 -3.63 10.09 9.98
N GLY A 160 -4.50 11.07 10.24
CA GLY A 160 -4.13 12.39 10.73
C GLY A 160 -3.50 13.27 9.65
N LYS A 161 -2.98 14.45 10.03
CA LYS A 161 -2.44 15.47 9.11
C LYS A 161 -0.90 15.43 8.94
N THR A 162 -0.26 14.34 9.36
CA THR A 162 1.21 14.25 9.28
C THR A 162 1.67 14.09 7.83
N LEU A 163 2.89 14.56 7.52
CA LEU A 163 3.49 14.44 6.19
C LEU A 163 3.46 13.00 5.66
N GLN A 164 3.16 12.82 4.38
CA GLN A 164 3.21 11.56 3.68
C GLN A 164 4.64 11.30 3.20
N THR A 165 5.20 10.14 3.56
CA THR A 165 6.49 9.71 2.99
C THR A 165 6.27 9.19 1.57
N LEU A 166 6.98 9.75 0.61
CA LEU A 166 6.99 9.29 -0.78
C LEU A 166 8.03 8.18 -0.93
N PHE A 167 9.29 8.48 -0.66
CA PHE A 167 10.39 7.54 -0.83
C PHE A 167 11.53 7.83 0.16
N SER A 168 12.45 6.87 0.26
CA SER A 168 13.74 7.04 0.92
C SER A 168 14.84 6.99 -0.13
N ARG A 169 15.78 7.93 -0.10
CA ARG A 169 16.87 7.99 -1.07
C ARG A 169 18.10 8.61 -0.42
N VAL A 170 19.24 7.93 -0.48
CA VAL A 170 20.54 8.51 -0.07
C VAL A 170 20.97 9.62 -1.03
N PRO A 171 21.73 10.63 -0.57
CA PRO A 171 22.21 11.69 -1.45
C PRO A 171 23.12 11.17 -2.56
N SER A 172 23.15 11.90 -3.67
CA SER A 172 24.15 11.67 -4.74
C SER A 172 25.55 11.87 -4.19
N ARG A 173 25.73 12.85 -3.30
CA ARG A 173 27.03 13.24 -2.76
C ARG A 173 26.91 13.89 -1.39
N TYR A 174 27.89 13.61 -0.53
CA TYR A 174 28.14 14.35 0.69
C TYR A 174 29.20 15.41 0.38
N LEU A 175 28.94 16.67 0.75
CA LEU A 175 29.81 17.81 0.44
C LEU A 175 30.65 18.24 1.65
N ALA A 176 30.08 18.13 2.86
CA ALA A 176 30.75 18.49 4.12
C ALA A 176 31.20 17.28 4.96
N CYS A 177 30.90 16.06 4.49
CA CYS A 177 31.14 14.79 5.16
C CYS A 177 31.59 13.74 4.16
N LYS A 178 32.26 12.68 4.63
CA LYS A 178 32.59 11.50 3.83
C LYS A 178 31.37 10.59 3.64
N ASP A 179 30.58 10.42 4.69
CA ASP A 179 29.42 9.54 4.70
C ASP A 179 28.37 9.98 5.74
N LYS A 180 27.32 9.15 5.90
CA LYS A 180 26.26 9.35 6.88
C LYS A 180 26.72 9.26 8.34
N ASN A 181 27.80 8.53 8.64
CA ASN A 181 28.31 8.40 10.00
C ASN A 181 28.98 9.72 10.41
N GLU A 182 29.81 10.29 9.53
CA GLU A 182 30.42 11.59 9.76
C GLU A 182 29.36 12.72 9.75
N LEU A 183 28.30 12.60 8.96
CA LEU A 183 27.15 13.50 9.02
C LEU A 183 26.51 13.51 10.42
N LEU A 184 26.26 12.33 10.99
CA LEU A 184 25.72 12.18 12.33
C LEU A 184 26.69 12.69 13.42
N GLU A 185 27.99 12.44 13.27
CA GLU A 185 29.00 12.88 14.23
C GLU A 185 29.18 14.41 14.23
N LYS A 186 29.16 15.05 13.06
CA LYS A 186 29.35 16.51 12.92
C LYS A 186 28.10 17.31 13.23
N PHE A 187 26.93 16.84 12.81
CA PHE A 187 25.69 17.63 12.86
C PHE A 187 24.58 17.02 13.69
N GLY A 188 24.80 15.85 14.28
CA GLY A 188 23.90 15.26 15.25
C GLY A 188 23.98 15.95 16.61
N TYR A 189 23.07 15.54 17.49
CA TYR A 189 22.99 15.93 18.88
C TYR A 189 22.88 14.69 19.76
N TYR A 190 23.27 14.82 21.02
CA TYR A 190 23.08 13.74 21.99
C TYR A 190 21.65 13.78 22.55
N ASP A 191 20.91 12.70 22.36
CA ASP A 191 19.57 12.49 22.90
C ASP A 191 19.71 11.82 24.28
N GLU A 192 19.78 12.63 25.34
CA GLU A 192 19.98 12.15 26.72
C GLU A 192 18.93 11.13 27.15
N LYS A 193 17.65 11.35 26.78
CA LYS A 193 16.54 10.46 27.15
C LYS A 193 16.67 9.06 26.56
N LYS A 194 17.30 8.93 25.40
CA LYS A 194 17.51 7.63 24.73
C LYS A 194 18.97 7.16 24.77
N GLU A 195 19.85 7.96 25.35
CA GLU A 195 21.30 7.75 25.47
C GLU A 195 21.92 7.36 24.12
N ARG A 196 21.77 8.24 23.14
CA ARG A 196 22.25 7.98 21.77
C ARG A 196 22.64 9.27 21.08
N GLN A 197 23.59 9.18 20.15
CA GLN A 197 23.78 10.23 19.15
C GLN A 197 22.66 10.15 18.12
N ALA A 198 22.11 11.29 17.74
CA ALA A 198 20.89 11.39 16.95
C ALA A 198 20.96 12.55 15.95
N LEU A 199 20.44 12.33 14.75
CA LEU A 199 20.14 13.38 13.79
C LEU A 199 18.74 13.07 13.25
N TYR A 200 17.74 13.52 14.02
CA TYR A 200 16.34 13.51 13.62
C TYR A 200 15.89 14.93 13.37
N THR A 201 15.64 15.26 12.11
CA THR A 201 15.11 16.56 11.75
C THR A 201 14.27 16.48 10.49
N SER A 202 13.44 17.49 10.24
CA SER A 202 12.53 17.57 9.10
C SER A 202 12.47 19.02 8.62
N PHE A 203 12.90 19.27 7.39
CA PHE A 203 13.05 20.61 6.84
C PHE A 203 12.61 20.67 5.38
N ASN A 204 12.15 21.83 4.95
CA ASN A 204 11.80 22.16 3.57
C ASN A 204 12.76 23.24 3.05
N ASN A 205 12.30 24.14 2.16
CA ASN A 205 13.08 25.29 1.69
C ASN A 205 13.36 26.36 2.76
N THR A 206 12.80 26.21 3.97
CA THR A 206 13.03 27.08 5.12
C THR A 206 13.83 26.33 6.18
N ALA A 207 14.74 27.04 6.85
CA ALA A 207 15.59 26.47 7.88
C ALA A 207 14.76 25.92 9.06
N ASP A 208 15.03 24.67 9.45
CA ASP A 208 14.50 24.11 10.69
C ASP A 208 15.26 24.60 11.93
N SER A 209 14.91 24.07 13.10
CA SER A 209 15.56 24.41 14.38
C SER A 209 17.03 24.01 14.47
N LEU A 210 17.49 23.10 13.61
CA LEU A 210 18.91 22.73 13.50
C LEU A 210 19.63 23.53 12.41
N GLY A 211 18.91 24.41 11.70
CA GLY A 211 19.43 25.26 10.64
C GLY A 211 19.48 24.61 9.26
N PHE A 212 18.90 23.42 9.07
CA PHE A 212 18.88 22.72 7.79
C PHE A 212 17.77 23.23 6.87
N TYR A 213 18.05 23.36 5.58
CA TYR A 213 17.05 23.69 4.56
C TYR A 213 17.42 23.15 3.17
N LEU A 214 16.41 23.03 2.31
CA LEU A 214 16.51 22.67 0.91
C LEU A 214 16.77 23.92 0.06
N SER A 215 17.61 23.77 -0.96
CA SER A 215 17.78 24.76 -2.02
C SER A 215 17.68 24.03 -3.36
N PRO A 216 16.48 23.97 -3.96
CA PRO A 216 16.29 23.41 -5.28
C PRO A 216 16.97 24.30 -6.33
N ASN A 217 17.70 23.69 -7.25
CA ASN A 217 18.41 24.32 -8.36
C ASN A 217 17.96 23.68 -9.68
N LYS A 218 18.53 24.13 -10.80
CA LYS A 218 18.19 23.63 -12.15
C LYS A 218 18.32 22.10 -12.28
N ASN A 219 19.40 21.51 -11.75
CA ASN A 219 19.75 20.10 -11.96
C ASN A 219 19.84 19.29 -10.66
N THR A 220 19.76 19.95 -9.51
CA THR A 220 20.00 19.33 -8.21
C THR A 220 19.13 19.96 -7.12
N ILE A 221 18.93 19.26 -6.01
CA ILE A 221 18.52 19.87 -4.75
C ILE A 221 19.70 19.81 -3.79
N THR A 222 20.21 20.98 -3.38
CA THR A 222 21.27 21.08 -2.36
C THR A 222 20.62 21.18 -0.98
N ILE A 223 21.20 20.49 0.00
CA ILE A 223 20.82 20.61 1.40
C ILE A 223 21.90 21.44 2.09
N ASN A 224 21.47 22.50 2.74
CA ASN A 224 22.33 23.43 3.43
C ASN A 224 22.07 23.38 4.93
N LYS A 225 23.09 23.72 5.72
CA LYS A 225 22.92 24.14 7.11
C LYS A 225 23.49 25.55 7.22
N GLU A 226 22.64 26.53 7.51
CA GLU A 226 23.02 27.95 7.49
C GLU A 226 23.69 28.34 6.15
N LYS A 227 24.99 28.64 6.14
CA LYS A 227 25.74 29.00 4.91
C LYS A 227 26.54 27.84 4.30
N LEU A 228 26.53 26.67 4.94
CA LEU A 228 27.33 25.52 4.52
C LEU A 228 26.51 24.54 3.69
N LYS A 229 27.03 24.14 2.52
CA LYS A 229 26.47 23.07 1.70
C LYS A 229 26.84 21.72 2.30
N ILE A 230 25.85 20.89 2.63
CA ILE A 230 26.04 19.65 3.38
C ILE A 230 26.06 18.44 2.45
N LEU A 231 25.06 18.32 1.60
CA LEU A 231 24.87 17.21 0.67
C LEU A 231 23.99 17.64 -0.51
N GLU A 232 23.97 16.84 -1.57
CA GLU A 232 23.25 17.16 -2.79
C GLU A 232 22.61 15.91 -3.40
N TYR A 233 21.44 16.13 -4.03
CA TYR A 233 20.71 15.14 -4.80
C TYR A 233 20.65 15.59 -6.26
N ASP A 234 21.11 14.74 -7.17
CA ASP A 234 20.90 14.95 -8.59
C ASP A 234 19.44 14.68 -8.95
N ASN A 235 18.90 15.45 -9.90
CA ASN A 235 17.53 15.28 -10.36
C ASN A 235 17.25 13.85 -10.84
N SER A 236 18.20 13.17 -11.46
CA SER A 236 18.05 11.79 -11.94
C SER A 236 17.73 10.79 -10.82
N ILE A 237 18.41 10.88 -9.66
CA ILE A 237 18.15 9.95 -8.55
C ILE A 237 16.81 10.23 -7.86
N LEU A 238 16.34 11.48 -7.92
CA LEU A 238 15.02 11.88 -7.43
C LEU A 238 13.93 11.41 -8.40
N GLU A 239 14.14 11.59 -9.71
CA GLU A 239 13.25 11.12 -10.76
C GLU A 239 13.05 9.61 -10.69
N ASP A 240 14.13 8.84 -10.63
CA ASP A 240 14.07 7.38 -10.44
C ASP A 240 13.27 7.00 -9.20
N ALA A 241 13.44 7.73 -8.10
CA ALA A 241 12.75 7.45 -6.84
C ALA A 241 11.25 7.79 -6.90
N VAL A 242 10.89 8.88 -7.57
CA VAL A 242 9.49 9.29 -7.80
C VAL A 242 8.80 8.30 -8.73
N LEU A 243 9.43 7.92 -9.85
CA LEU A 243 8.81 7.09 -10.88
C LEU A 243 8.71 5.61 -10.51
N SER A 244 9.68 5.06 -9.75
CA SER A 244 9.78 3.60 -9.54
C SER A 244 8.64 2.96 -8.75
N LYS A 245 7.95 3.70 -7.87
CA LYS A 245 6.86 3.16 -7.03
C LYS A 245 5.55 3.93 -7.11
N HIS A 246 5.59 5.15 -7.65
CA HIS A 246 4.44 6.05 -7.57
C HIS A 246 3.82 6.33 -8.93
N ASN A 247 4.07 5.50 -9.94
CA ASN A 247 3.48 5.71 -11.27
C ASN A 247 1.93 5.70 -11.22
N GLU A 248 1.37 4.83 -10.38
CA GLU A 248 -0.06 4.70 -10.13
C GLU A 248 -0.25 4.40 -8.63
N THR A 249 -0.82 5.35 -7.89
CA THR A 249 -0.92 5.28 -6.42
C THR A 249 -2.31 5.66 -5.94
N ALA A 250 -2.82 4.86 -5.00
CA ALA A 250 -4.02 5.12 -4.26
C ALA A 250 -3.66 5.58 -2.84
N TYR A 251 -3.96 6.84 -2.52
CA TYR A 251 -3.83 7.38 -1.16
C TYR A 251 -5.16 7.29 -0.42
N ILE A 252 -5.22 6.42 0.59
CA ILE A 252 -6.43 6.11 1.35
C ILE A 252 -6.38 6.80 2.71
N SER A 253 -7.36 7.67 2.95
CA SER A 253 -7.54 8.34 4.23
C SER A 253 -8.20 7.41 5.26
N VAL A 254 -7.74 7.50 6.51
CA VAL A 254 -8.17 6.63 7.60
C VAL A 254 -8.70 7.45 8.77
N SER A 255 -9.98 7.23 9.13
CA SER A 255 -10.56 7.67 10.40
C SER A 255 -10.44 6.58 11.46
N ILE A 256 -10.38 7.01 12.72
CA ILE A 256 -10.40 6.10 13.88
C ILE A 256 -11.59 6.36 14.78
N ASN A 257 -12.08 5.30 15.41
CA ASN A 257 -13.07 5.37 16.46
C ASN A 257 -12.54 4.63 17.70
N ARG A 258 -12.45 5.35 18.82
CA ARG A 258 -12.09 4.77 20.12
C ARG A 258 -13.37 4.33 20.83
N GLN A 259 -13.49 3.04 21.06
CA GLN A 259 -14.60 2.41 21.74
C GLN A 259 -14.46 2.60 23.26
N LYS A 260 -15.59 2.53 23.98
CA LYS A 260 -15.63 2.72 25.45
C LYS A 260 -14.78 1.69 26.22
N ASN A 261 -14.57 0.50 25.66
CA ASN A 261 -13.74 -0.57 26.24
C ASN A 261 -12.24 -0.41 25.95
N GLY A 262 -11.81 0.70 25.33
CA GLY A 262 -10.42 0.93 24.95
C GLY A 262 -10.01 0.36 23.60
N ASP A 263 -10.88 -0.39 22.91
CA ASP A 263 -10.64 -0.87 21.55
C ASP A 263 -10.60 0.31 20.56
N THR A 264 -9.72 0.26 19.58
CA THR A 264 -9.65 1.27 18.53
C THR A 264 -9.88 0.61 17.18
N ARG A 265 -10.85 1.15 16.45
CA ARG A 265 -11.23 0.67 15.14
C ARG A 265 -10.95 1.72 14.07
N CYS A 266 -10.79 1.30 12.82
CA CYS A 266 -10.50 2.17 11.70
C CYS A 266 -11.52 2.03 10.58
N ARG A 267 -11.73 3.11 9.82
CA ARG A 267 -12.52 3.12 8.60
C ARG A 267 -11.73 3.83 7.50
N PHE A 268 -11.91 3.38 6.26
CA PHE A 268 -11.29 3.97 5.07
C PHE A 268 -12.32 4.89 4.42
N ASP A 269 -12.13 6.21 4.47
CA ASP A 269 -13.21 7.15 4.13
C ASP A 269 -13.14 7.68 2.71
N ARG A 270 -11.93 7.96 2.23
CA ARG A 270 -11.69 8.55 0.90
C ARG A 270 -10.45 7.96 0.27
N LEU A 271 -10.47 7.88 -1.05
CA LEU A 271 -9.38 7.46 -1.91
C LEU A 271 -9.00 8.63 -2.84
N LEU A 272 -7.77 9.10 -2.78
CA LEU A 272 -7.18 9.95 -3.81
C LEU A 272 -6.34 9.05 -4.73
N TYR A 273 -6.83 8.84 -5.94
CA TYR A 273 -6.16 8.08 -6.97
C TYR A 273 -5.31 9.00 -7.84
N CYS A 274 -4.05 8.63 -8.05
CA CYS A 274 -3.04 9.49 -8.66
C CYS A 274 -2.25 8.73 -9.73
N LYS A 275 -1.98 9.37 -10.88
CA LYS A 275 -1.15 8.79 -11.96
C LYS A 275 -0.14 9.77 -12.52
N THR A 276 0.95 9.22 -13.02
CA THR A 276 1.99 9.94 -13.76
C THR A 276 2.62 11.05 -12.90
N PRO A 277 3.38 10.69 -11.85
CA PRO A 277 4.07 11.69 -11.04
C PRO A 277 5.16 12.37 -11.88
N SER A 278 5.50 13.61 -11.53
CA SER A 278 6.45 14.41 -12.32
C SER A 278 7.56 14.97 -11.45
N LEU A 279 8.81 14.76 -11.89
CA LEU A 279 9.97 15.42 -11.28
C LEU A 279 9.83 16.96 -11.36
N PHE A 280 9.38 17.50 -12.48
CA PHE A 280 9.18 18.95 -12.63
C PHE A 280 8.21 19.51 -11.58
N ARG A 281 7.08 18.81 -11.35
CA ARG A 281 6.13 19.15 -10.30
C ARG A 281 6.75 19.02 -8.91
N PHE A 282 7.50 17.96 -8.66
CA PHE A 282 8.22 17.77 -7.39
C PHE A 282 9.21 18.90 -7.09
N ILE A 283 10.01 19.33 -8.08
CA ILE A 283 10.95 20.45 -7.93
C ILE A 283 10.22 21.77 -7.66
N ARG A 284 9.11 22.03 -8.37
CA ARG A 284 8.25 23.20 -8.10
C ARG A 284 7.72 23.16 -6.67
N MET A 285 7.19 22.02 -6.21
CA MET A 285 6.73 21.86 -4.84
C MET A 285 7.85 22.09 -3.81
N ALA A 286 9.09 21.70 -4.12
CA ALA A 286 10.23 21.95 -3.27
C ALA A 286 10.56 23.46 -3.18
N HIS A 287 10.45 24.20 -4.29
CA HIS A 287 10.54 25.66 -4.28
C HIS A 287 9.43 26.31 -3.46
N ASP A 288 8.22 25.76 -3.51
CA ASP A 288 7.04 26.26 -2.78
C ASP A 288 7.04 25.87 -1.29
N GLY A 289 8.04 25.10 -0.83
CA GLY A 289 8.15 24.64 0.57
C GLY A 289 7.26 23.45 0.92
N ASN A 290 6.67 22.79 -0.07
CA ASN A 290 5.79 21.63 0.09
C ASN A 290 6.52 20.28 0.02
N VAL A 291 7.84 20.28 -0.14
CA VAL A 291 8.68 19.08 -0.03
C VAL A 291 9.57 19.18 1.20
N TYR A 292 9.55 18.13 2.00
CA TYR A 292 10.34 17.98 3.20
C TYR A 292 11.33 16.83 3.04
N LEU A 293 12.50 16.99 3.64
CA LEU A 293 13.47 15.93 3.82
C LEU A 293 13.65 15.66 5.32
N ASP A 294 13.43 14.41 5.71
CA ASP A 294 13.76 13.97 7.06
C ASP A 294 15.12 13.29 7.09
N PHE A 295 15.96 13.71 8.02
CA PHE A 295 17.08 12.89 8.48
C PHE A 295 16.60 12.01 9.62
N THR A 296 16.91 10.71 9.56
CA THR A 296 16.46 9.75 10.58
C THR A 296 17.60 8.82 11.03
N LEU A 297 18.71 9.42 11.45
CA LEU A 297 19.93 8.73 11.83
C LEU A 297 20.09 8.67 13.35
N SER A 298 20.63 7.57 13.86
CA SER A 298 21.10 7.50 15.25
C SER A 298 22.18 6.46 15.46
N LYS A 299 23.01 6.64 16.48
CA LYS A 299 24.08 5.72 16.88
C LYS A 299 24.01 5.48 18.37
N LYS A 300 23.88 4.22 18.78
CA LYS A 300 23.91 3.78 20.18
C LYS A 300 24.87 2.60 20.31
N HIS A 301 25.81 2.67 21.27
CA HIS A 301 26.85 1.65 21.49
C HIS A 301 27.60 1.24 20.21
N GLY A 302 28.03 2.22 19.41
CA GLY A 302 28.76 1.99 18.16
C GLY A 302 27.92 1.48 16.98
N ARG A 303 26.65 1.11 17.17
CA ARG A 303 25.75 0.67 16.09
C ARG A 303 24.92 1.83 15.56
N THR A 304 25.09 2.16 14.28
CA THR A 304 24.25 3.15 13.58
C THR A 304 22.95 2.51 13.11
N LYS A 305 21.81 3.05 13.56
CA LYS A 305 20.48 2.81 12.98
C LYS A 305 20.18 3.93 12.01
N ASP A 306 19.95 3.53 10.76
CA ASP A 306 19.61 4.40 9.66
C ASP A 306 18.20 4.05 9.20
N HIS A 307 17.25 4.93 9.50
CA HIS A 307 15.87 4.80 9.01
C HIS A 307 15.68 5.49 7.65
N GLY A 308 16.76 6.04 7.07
CA GLY A 308 16.82 6.63 5.75
C GLY A 308 16.78 8.17 5.74
N PHE A 309 16.84 8.67 4.53
CA PHE A 309 16.62 10.07 4.17
C PHE A 309 15.25 10.14 3.49
N LEU A 310 14.23 10.53 4.26
CA LEU A 310 12.84 10.35 3.85
C LEU A 310 12.36 11.63 3.16
N TRP A 311 11.95 11.50 1.90
CA TRP A 311 11.31 12.58 1.16
C TRP A 311 9.81 12.53 1.40
N ARG A 312 9.26 13.63 1.90
CA ARG A 312 7.89 13.70 2.41
C ARG A 312 7.19 14.95 1.91
N ILE A 313 5.86 14.90 1.81
CA ILE A 313 5.03 16.04 1.40
C ILE A 313 3.78 16.15 2.29
N PRO A 314 3.18 17.34 2.44
CA PRO A 314 1.86 17.52 3.03
C PRO A 314 0.81 16.70 2.27
N GLN A 315 -0.24 16.24 2.96
CA GLN A 315 -1.25 15.38 2.32
C GLN A 315 -2.09 16.15 1.32
N GLU A 316 -2.43 17.38 1.68
CA GLU A 316 -3.11 18.36 0.84
C GLU A 316 -2.31 18.74 -0.42
N ALA A 317 -1.00 18.48 -0.44
CA ALA A 317 -0.14 18.79 -1.58
C ALA A 317 0.14 17.56 -2.46
N ILE A 318 -0.38 16.36 -2.12
CA ILE A 318 -0.14 15.12 -2.87
C ILE A 318 -0.55 15.28 -4.32
N GLU A 319 -1.72 15.85 -4.59
CA GLU A 319 -2.24 15.99 -5.95
C GLU A 319 -1.31 16.81 -6.86
N ASN A 320 -0.57 17.77 -6.29
CA ASN A 320 0.33 18.63 -7.05
C ASN A 320 1.50 17.88 -7.67
N LEU A 321 1.86 16.71 -7.13
CA LEU A 321 2.94 15.85 -7.64
C LEU A 321 2.57 15.17 -8.97
N TYR A 322 1.27 14.97 -9.22
CA TYR A 322 0.76 14.11 -10.28
C TYR A 322 0.14 14.92 -11.44
N GLN A 323 0.09 14.31 -12.62
CA GLN A 323 -0.60 14.89 -13.77
C GLN A 323 -2.11 14.61 -13.74
N GLU A 324 -2.48 13.40 -13.32
CA GLU A 324 -3.87 12.96 -13.23
C GLU A 324 -4.19 12.61 -11.78
N THR A 325 -5.31 13.14 -11.28
CA THR A 325 -5.82 12.79 -9.95
C THR A 325 -7.34 12.65 -9.97
N GLN A 326 -7.86 11.77 -9.11
CA GLN A 326 -9.28 11.57 -8.91
C GLN A 326 -9.55 11.33 -7.42
N LEU A 327 -10.31 12.23 -6.80
CA LEU A 327 -10.78 12.05 -5.43
C LEU A 327 -12.11 11.30 -5.42
N ILE A 328 -12.17 10.20 -4.66
CA ILE A 328 -13.33 9.33 -4.55
C ILE A 328 -13.77 9.29 -3.07
N ASP A 329 -15.01 9.68 -2.83
CA ASP A 329 -15.67 9.51 -1.53
C ASP A 329 -16.25 8.10 -1.42
N LEU A 330 -15.80 7.34 -0.43
CA LEU A 330 -16.20 5.94 -0.25
C LEU A 330 -17.56 5.79 0.44
N SER A 331 -18.15 6.89 0.93
CA SER A 331 -19.50 6.91 1.51
C SER A 331 -20.61 6.95 0.47
N ILE A 332 -20.30 7.40 -0.76
CA ILE A 332 -21.28 7.57 -1.83
C ILE A 332 -21.34 6.30 -2.68
N ASN A 333 -22.51 5.66 -2.73
CA ASN A 333 -22.80 4.67 -3.76
C ASN A 333 -23.30 5.42 -5.00
N GLU A 334 -22.65 5.22 -6.15
CA GLU A 334 -23.22 5.68 -7.41
C GLU A 334 -24.39 4.72 -7.73
N ASN A 335 -25.57 5.29 -7.94
CA ASN A 335 -26.80 4.55 -8.25
C ASN A 335 -26.78 3.97 -9.66
#